data_AF-A0A1U7IFD0-F1
#
_entry.id   AF-A0A1U7IFD0-F1
#
_cell.length_a   1.000
_cell.length_b   1.000
_cell.length_c   1.000
_cell.angle_alpha   90.00
_cell.angle_beta   90.00
_cell.angle_gamma   90.00
#
_symmetry.space_group_name_H-M   'P 1'
#
loop_
_entity.id
_entity.type
_entity.pdbx_description
1 polymer ?
#
loop_
_entity_poly.entity_id
_entity_poly.type
_entity_poly.pdbx_seq_one_letter_code
_entity_poly.pdbx_strand_id
1 'polypeptide(L)'
;MGSQSTAKTIFLLASMVGWLIVGASLMYLFPAIADWLISSERTHLWMETLSRSGYNPLLAWVGGGITLVITVSSYIIWHLRFEGKI
;
A
#
# COMPACT_ATOMS: atom_id res chain seq x y z
N MET A 1 -25.39 -20.14 4.81
CA MET A 1 -24.36 -19.19 4.32
C MET A 1 -25.05 -17.87 4.07
N GLY A 2 -24.77 -16.84 4.87
CA GLY A 2 -25.50 -15.56 4.82
C GLY A 2 -25.36 -14.90 3.45
N SER A 3 -26.48 -14.41 2.90
CA SER A 3 -26.52 -13.74 1.61
C SER A 3 -25.50 -12.60 1.56
N GLN A 4 -24.58 -12.64 0.59
CA GLN A 4 -23.60 -11.59 0.36
C GLN A 4 -24.34 -10.38 -0.22
N SER A 5 -24.44 -9.29 0.55
CA SER A 5 -25.06 -8.07 0.05
C SER A 5 -24.18 -7.38 -0.99
N THR A 6 -24.79 -6.69 -1.95
CA THR A 6 -24.08 -5.87 -2.95
C THR A 6 -23.11 -4.88 -2.28
N ALA A 7 -23.52 -4.30 -1.15
CA ALA A 7 -22.67 -3.40 -0.37
C ALA A 7 -21.40 -4.09 0.14
N LYS A 8 -21.51 -5.33 0.64
CA LYS A 8 -20.36 -6.12 1.11
C LYS A 8 -19.43 -6.47 -0.06
N THR A 9 -19.97 -6.79 -1.23
CA THR A 9 -19.17 -7.04 -2.43
C THR A 9 -18.38 -5.79 -2.86
N ILE A 10 -19.03 -4.63 -2.94
CA ILE A 10 -18.36 -3.36 -3.28
C ILE A 10 -17.27 -3.03 -2.27
N PHE A 11 -17.56 -3.17 -0.98
CA PHE A 11 -16.59 -2.94 0.09
C PHE A 11 -15.35 -3.84 -0.07
N LEU A 12 -15.54 -5.14 -0.31
CA LEU A 12 -14.45 -6.08 -0.50
C LEU A 12 -13.61 -5.74 -1.74
N LEU A 13 -14.24 -5.43 -2.87
CA LEU A 13 -13.53 -5.07 -4.10
C LEU A 13 -12.72 -3.78 -3.92
N ALA A 14 -13.31 -2.75 -3.30
CA ALA A 14 -12.60 -1.51 -3.01
C ALA A 14 -11.43 -1.74 -2.03
N SER A 15 -11.62 -2.58 -1.01
CA SER A 15 -10.56 -2.95 -0.07
C SER A 15 -9.43 -3.70 -0.75
N MET A 16 -9.73 -4.62 -1.68
CA MET A 16 -8.71 -5.31 -2.48
C MET A 16 -7.87 -4.33 -3.29
N VAL A 17 -8.50 -3.36 -3.96
CA VAL A 17 -7.78 -2.32 -4.72
C VAL A 17 -6.86 -1.51 -3.79
N GLY A 18 -7.36 -1.11 -2.61
CA GLY A 18 -6.56 -0.41 -1.60
C GLY A 18 -5.31 -1.21 -1.20
N TRP A 19 -5.48 -2.49 -0.87
CA TRP A 19 -4.36 -3.37 -0.51
C TRP A 19 -3.39 -3.63 -1.66
N LEU A 20 -3.86 -3.73 -2.90
CA LEU A 20 -3.00 -3.86 -4.09
C LEU A 20 -2.12 -2.63 -4.28
N ILE A 21 -2.68 -1.42 -4.12
CA ILE A 21 -1.91 -0.17 -4.19
C ILE A 21 -0.87 -0.10 -3.08
N VAL A 22 -1.23 -0.49 -1.85
CA VAL A 22 -0.27 -0.56 -0.72
C VAL A 22 0.86 -1.55 -1.04
N GLY A 23 0.53 -2.76 -1.51
CA GLY A 23 1.52 -3.76 -1.88
C GLY A 23 2.46 -3.28 -3.00
N ALA A 24 1.91 -2.68 -4.06
CA ALA A 24 2.70 -2.11 -5.15
C ALA A 24 3.61 -0.98 -4.67
N SER A 25 3.12 -0.12 -3.76
CA SER A 25 3.90 0.96 -3.18
C SER A 25 5.07 0.43 -2.34
N LEU A 26 4.84 -0.60 -1.53
CA LEU A 26 5.90 -1.25 -0.74
C LEU A 26 6.97 -1.90 -1.63
N MET A 27 6.56 -2.59 -2.70
CA MET A 27 7.50 -3.14 -3.68
C MET A 27 8.32 -2.04 -4.36
N TYR A 28 7.68 -0.93 -4.73
CA TYR A 28 8.36 0.20 -5.36
C TYR A 28 9.31 0.93 -4.40
N LEU A 29 9.01 0.98 -3.10
CA LEU A 29 9.86 1.58 -2.08
C LEU A 29 11.06 0.71 -1.68
N PHE A 30 11.00 -0.59 -1.97
CA PHE A 30 12.02 -1.55 -1.53
C PHE A 30 13.47 -1.14 -1.87
N PRO A 31 13.80 -0.63 -3.06
CA PRO A 31 15.16 -0.17 -3.38
C PRO A 31 15.63 0.94 -2.43
N ALA A 32 14.79 1.94 -2.19
CA ALA A 32 15.12 3.06 -1.30
C ALA A 32 15.24 2.60 0.16
N ILE A 33 14.38 1.68 0.60
CA ILE A 33 14.46 1.10 1.96
C ILE A 33 15.75 0.29 2.11
N ALA A 34 16.10 -0.53 1.12
CA ALA A 34 17.32 -1.33 1.13
C ALA A 34 18.57 -0.44 1.16
N ASP A 35 18.58 0.65 0.36
CA ASP A 35 19.67 1.60 0.37
C ASP A 35 19.81 2.33 1.71
N TRP A 36 18.69 2.70 2.33
CA TRP A 36 18.69 3.36 3.63
C TRP A 36 19.12 2.44 4.79
N LEU A 37 18.68 1.17 4.78
CA LEU A 37 18.94 0.21 5.87
C LEU A 37 20.30 -0.48 5.74
N ILE A 38 20.69 -0.86 4.52
CA ILE A 38 21.92 -1.64 4.27
C ILE A 38 23.09 -0.69 3.93
N SER A 39 22.81 0.41 3.22
CA SER A 39 23.78 1.46 2.87
C SER A 39 25.11 0.91 2.30
N SER A 40 25.00 0.03 1.30
CA SER A 40 26.16 -0.59 0.66
C SER A 40 26.43 0.01 -0.72
N GLU A 41 27.65 -0.15 -1.24
CA GLU A 41 27.99 0.27 -2.61
C GLU A 41 27.02 -0.32 -3.66
N ARG A 42 26.59 -1.57 -3.47
CA ARG A 42 25.61 -2.23 -4.35
C ARG A 42 24.23 -1.57 -4.32
N THR A 43 23.76 -1.12 -3.16
CA THR A 43 22.45 -0.46 -3.04
C THR A 43 22.50 0.96 -3.59
N HIS A 44 23.61 1.67 -3.40
CA HIS A 44 23.80 3.01 -3.96
C HIS A 44 23.87 2.97 -5.50
N LEU A 45 24.61 2.02 -6.08
CA LEU A 45 24.66 1.82 -7.53
C LEU A 45 23.30 1.45 -8.12
N TRP A 46 22.52 0.65 -7.40
CA TRP A 46 21.15 0.33 -7.81
C TRP A 46 20.26 1.57 -7.82
N MET A 47 20.33 2.39 -6.77
CA MET A 47 19.60 3.67 -6.68
C MET A 47 20.04 4.66 -7.75
N GLU A 48 21.33 4.76 -8.07
CA GLU A 48 21.84 5.62 -9.14
C GLU A 48 21.27 5.20 -10.50
N THR A 49 21.28 3.89 -10.77
CA THR A 49 20.73 3.30 -11.99
C THR A 49 19.23 3.60 -12.12
N LEU A 50 18.47 3.40 -11.03
CA LEU A 50 17.04 3.70 -11.00
C LEU A 50 16.74 5.20 -11.17
N SER A 51 17.52 6.06 -10.53
CA SER A 51 17.34 7.52 -10.60
C SER A 51 17.51 8.04 -12.04
N ARG A 52 18.39 7.44 -12.84
CA ARG A 52 18.53 7.76 -14.28
C ARG A 52 17.27 7.46 -15.10
N SER A 53 16.43 6.53 -14.65
CA SER A 53 15.15 6.18 -15.29
C SER A 53 13.95 6.98 -14.76
N GLY A 54 14.17 7.96 -13.89
CA GLY A 54 13.11 8.79 -13.31
C GLY A 54 12.44 8.18 -12.07
N TYR A 55 13.09 7.23 -11.40
CA TYR A 55 12.61 6.67 -10.13
C TYR A 55 12.37 7.77 -9.08
N ASN A 56 11.16 7.81 -8.52
CA ASN A 56 10.78 8.79 -7.48
C ASN A 56 10.10 8.07 -6.31
N PRO A 57 10.87 7.66 -5.26
CA PRO A 57 10.33 6.92 -4.13
C PRO A 57 9.30 7.72 -3.32
N LEU A 58 9.34 9.06 -3.37
CA LEU A 58 8.40 9.91 -2.63
C LEU A 58 6.95 9.68 -3.07
N LEU A 59 6.72 9.37 -4.36
CA LEU A 59 5.38 9.09 -4.87
C LEU A 59 4.78 7.84 -4.21
N ALA A 60 5.57 6.77 -4.08
CA ALA A 60 5.12 5.55 -3.42
C ALA A 60 4.99 5.73 -1.90
N TRP A 61 5.84 6.55 -1.29
CA TRP A 61 5.73 6.88 0.13
C TRP A 61 4.42 7.61 0.45
N VAL A 62 4.15 8.70 -0.26
CA VAL A 62 2.96 9.53 -0.04
C VAL A 62 1.71 8.81 -0.51
N GLY A 63 1.71 8.28 -1.73
CA GLY A 63 0.56 7.57 -2.31
C GLY A 63 0.21 6.31 -1.51
N GLY A 64 1.19 5.44 -1.28
CA GLY A 64 1.00 4.22 -0.51
C GLY A 64 0.59 4.48 0.93
N GLY A 65 1.20 5.48 1.59
CA GLY A 65 0.86 5.87 2.95
C GLY A 65 -0.58 6.37 3.09
N ILE A 66 -1.01 7.27 2.19
CA ILE A 66 -2.39 7.77 2.17
C ILE A 66 -3.37 6.61 1.93
N THR A 67 -3.09 5.76 0.93
CA THR A 67 -3.96 4.62 0.63
C THR A 67 -4.04 3.63 1.79
N LEU A 68 -2.94 3.39 2.51
CA LEU A 68 -2.93 2.55 3.70
C LEU A 68 -3.87 3.11 4.77
N VAL A 69 -3.74 4.40 5.11
CA VAL A 69 -4.59 5.06 6.11
C VAL A 69 -6.06 4.97 5.74
N ILE A 70 -6.41 5.25 4.48
CA ILE A 70 -7.79 5.17 3.99
C ILE A 70 -8.31 3.72 4.05
N THR A 71 -7.50 2.76 3.62
CA THR A 71 -7.89 1.34 3.57
C THR A 71 -8.15 0.80 4.97
N VAL A 72 -7.24 1.05 5.91
CA VAL A 72 -7.39 0.63 7.31
C VAL A 72 -8.57 1.32 7.98
N SER A 73 -8.72 2.64 7.80
CA SER A 73 -9.85 3.39 8.38
C SER A 73 -11.18 2.90 7.83
N SER A 74 -11.29 2.68 6.52
CA SER A 74 -12.49 2.15 5.88
C SER A 74 -12.82 0.74 6.37
N TYR A 75 -11.80 -0.10 6.56
CA TYR A 75 -11.95 -1.44 7.10
C TYR A 75 -12.50 -1.41 8.53
N ILE A 76 -11.92 -0.58 9.41
CA ILE A 76 -12.36 -0.43 10.80
C ILE A 76 -13.80 0.08 10.85
N ILE A 77 -14.12 1.15 10.13
CA ILE A 77 -15.47 1.75 10.09
C ILE A 77 -16.49 0.73 9.62
N TRP A 78 -16.17 -0.09 8.61
CA TRP A 78 -17.06 -1.13 8.13
C TRP A 78 -17.41 -2.15 9.22
N HIS A 79 -16.40 -2.69 9.92
CA HIS A 79 -16.61 -3.71 10.93
C HIS A 79 -17.36 -3.16 12.16
N LEU A 80 -17.03 -1.93 12.57
CA LEU A 80 -17.74 -1.23 13.64
C LEU A 80 -19.22 -1.03 13.29
N ARG A 81 -19.53 -0.56 12.08
CA ARG A 81 -20.88 -0.13 11.74
C ARG A 81 -21.79 -1.25 11.25
N PHE A 82 -21.24 -2.22 10.51
CA PHE A 82 -22.05 -3.23 9.82
C PHE A 82 -21.90 -4.63 10.41
N GLU A 83 -20.82 -4.91 11.15
CA GLU A 83 -20.60 -6.24 11.72
C GLU A 83 -20.66 -6.25 13.26
N GLY A 84 -20.62 -5.08 13.92
CA GLY A 84 -20.67 -4.97 15.38
C GLY A 84 -19.47 -5.63 16.06
N LYS A 85 -18.34 -5.79 15.35
CA LYS A 85 -17.14 -6.48 15.81
C LYS A 85 -15.98 -5.50 15.97
N ILE A 86 -15.29 -5.62 17.10
CA ILE A 86 -13.89 -5.20 17.32
C ILE A 86 -13.16 -6.43 17.83
#